data_AF-X1RNM7-F1
#
_entry.id   AF-X1RNM7-F1
#
_cell.length_a   1.000
_cell.length_b   1.000
_cell.length_c   1.000
_cell.angle_alpha   90.00
_cell.angle_beta   90.00
_cell.angle_gamma   90.00
#
_symmetry.space_group_name_H-M   'P 1'
#
loop_
_entity.id
_entity.type
_entity.pdbx_description
1 polymer ?
#
loop_
_entity_poly.entity_id
_entity_poly.type
_entity_poly.pdbx_seq_one_letter_code
_entity_poly.pdbx_strand_id
1 'polypeptide(L)' 'MIKRTYKYRIYPAKAQQEILEEHLSLCRWLYNHFLEERKTLYEKNKTKVTCYDQIKEIPKLKKEKPELRKVYSQT' A
#
# COMPACT_ATOMS: atom_id res chain seq x y z
N MET A 1 -36.37 21.80 -8.63
CA MET A 1 -34.96 22.13 -8.94
C MET A 1 -34.33 20.91 -9.61
N ILE A 2 -33.85 21.03 -10.85
CA ILE A 2 -33.28 19.90 -11.60
C ILE A 2 -31.82 19.70 -11.17
N LYS A 3 -31.47 18.55 -10.58
CA LYS A 3 -30.08 18.15 -10.33
C LYS A 3 -29.51 17.57 -11.61
N ARG A 4 -28.39 18.12 -12.09
CA ARG A 4 -27.62 17.57 -13.21
C ARG A 4 -26.46 16.77 -12.66
N THR A 5 -26.22 15.60 -13.25
CA THR A 5 -25.05 14.76 -12.92
C THR A 5 -24.11 14.78 -14.11
N TYR A 6 -22.81 14.99 -13.84
CA TYR A 6 -21.76 15.02 -14.85
C TYR A 6 -20.78 13.87 -14.62
N LYS A 7 -20.31 13.25 -15.70
CA LYS A 7 -19.28 12.21 -15.67
C LYS A 7 -18.06 12.70 -16.43
N TYR A 8 -16.93 12.82 -15.75
CA TYR A 8 -15.65 13.20 -16.34
C TYR A 8 -14.67 12.05 -16.27
N ARG A 9 -13.88 11.87 -17.32
CA ARG A 9 -12.73 10.97 -17.32
C ARG A 9 -11.48 11.78 -17.08
N ILE A 10 -10.70 11.40 -16.07
CA ILE A 10 -9.41 12.01 -15.78
C ILE A 10 -8.37 11.37 -16.70
N TYR A 11 -7.57 12.21 -17.34
CA TYR A 11 -6.39 11.81 -18.10
C TYR A 11 -5.16 12.40 -17.40
N PRO A 12 -4.41 11.59 -16.64
CA PRO A 12 -3.28 12.10 -15.88
C PRO A 12 -2.16 12.56 -16.82
N ALA A 13 -1.51 13.67 -16.47
CA ALA A 13 -0.29 14.12 -17.10
C ALA A 13 0.85 13.11 -16.85
N LYS A 14 1.92 13.16 -17.66
CA LYS A 14 3.06 12.24 -17.53
C LYS A 14 3.62 12.16 -16.10
N ALA A 15 3.84 13.31 -15.46
CA ALA A 15 4.29 13.36 -14.07
C ALA A 15 3.32 12.70 -13.08
N GLN A 16 2.00 12.79 -13.31
CA GLN A 16 1.01 12.11 -12.47
C GLN A 16 1.04 10.59 -12.68
N GLN A 17 1.26 10.13 -13.92
CA GLN A 17 1.38 8.70 -14.22
C GLN A 17 2.60 8.09 -13.52
N GLU A 18 3.74 8.78 -13.53
CA GLU A 18 4.96 8.33 -12.84
C GLU A 18 4.73 8.19 -11.33
N ILE A 19 4.09 9.18 -10.70
CA ILE A 19 3.74 9.13 -9.27
C ILE A 19 2.79 7.96 -8.97
N LEU A 20 1.78 7.74 -9.81
CA LEU A 20 0.84 6.63 -9.64
C LEU A 20 1.51 5.27 -9.78
N GLU A 21 2.44 5.13 -10.73
CA GLU A 21 3.21 3.90 -10.93
C GLU A 21 4.17 3.64 -9.77
N GLU A 22 4.82 4.69 -9.25
CA GLU A 22 5.64 4.59 -8.04
C GLU A 22 4.80 4.13 -6.84
N HIS A 23 3.63 4.75 -6.63
CA HIS A 23 2.73 4.36 -5.55
C HIS A 23 2.27 2.91 -5.69
N LEU A 24 1.89 2.49 -6.91
CA LEU A 24 1.48 1.13 -7.19
C LEU A 24 2.60 0.12 -6.89
N SER A 25 3.83 0.45 -7.31
CA SER A 25 5.02 -0.37 -7.07
C SER A 25 5.32 -0.52 -5.59
N LEU A 26 5.26 0.58 -4.82
CA LEU A 26 5.47 0.57 -3.37
C LEU A 26 4.39 -0.23 -2.63
N CYS A 27 3.12 -0.08 -3.02
CA CYS A 27 2.01 -0.87 -2.47
C CYS A 27 2.18 -2.37 -2.75
N ARG A 28 2.57 -2.73 -3.98
CA ARG A 28 2.82 -4.12 -4.38
C ARG A 28 3.98 -4.72 -3.58
N TRP A 29 5.06 -3.96 -3.39
CA TRP A 29 6.19 -4.40 -2.58
C TRP A 29 5.77 -4.63 -1.13
N LEU A 30 5.04 -3.68 -0.52
CA LEU A 30 4.59 -3.77 0.86
C LEU A 30 3.70 -5.00 1.10
N TYR A 31 2.76 -5.26 0.17
CA TYR A 31 1.92 -6.45 0.23
C TYR A 31 2.73 -7.74 0.18
N ASN A 32 3.69 -7.83 -0.75
CA ASN A 32 4.51 -9.03 -0.91
C ASN A 32 5.41 -9.27 0.31
N HIS A 33 5.97 -8.21 0.90
CA HIS A 33 6.77 -8.30 2.12
C HIS A 33 5.97 -8.94 3.27
N PHE A 34 4.76 -8.45 3.53
CA PHE A 34 3.89 -9.01 4.57
C PHE A 34 3.28 -10.36 4.22
N LEU A 35 3.12 -10.68 2.93
CA LEU A 35 2.75 -12.02 2.50
C LEU A 35 3.86 -13.03 2.78
N GLU A 36 5.11 -12.67 2.49
CA GLU A 36 6.28 -13.50 2.77
C GLU A 36 6.45 -13.73 4.28
N GLU A 37 6.31 -12.68 5.10
CA GLU A 37 6.34 -12.80 6.55
C GLU A 37 5.31 -13.83 7.06
N ARG A 38 4.05 -13.74 6.60
CA ARG A 38 3.00 -14.69 7.00
C ARG A 38 3.33 -16.12 6.59
N LYS A 39 3.84 -16.32 5.37
CA LYS A 39 4.26 -17.66 4.90
C LYS A 39 5.37 -18.22 5.77
N THR A 40 6.43 -17.45 6.00
CA THR A 40 7.60 -17.90 6.75
C THR A 40 7.26 -18.22 8.22
N LEU A 41 6.44 -17.41 8.88
CA LEU A 41 6.02 -17.65 10.27
C LEU A 41 5.11 -18.88 10.40
N TYR A 42 4.23 -19.09 9.41
CA TYR A 42 3.38 -20.28 9.40
C TYR A 42 4.18 -21.55 9.12
N GLU A 43 5.16 -21.52 8.22
CA GLU A 43 6.03 -22.66 7.93
C GLU A 43 6.89 -23.04 9.13
N LYS A 44 7.47 -22.06 9.83
CA LYS A 44 8.34 -22.29 10.99
C LYS A 44 7.57 -22.76 12.23
N ASN A 45 6.53 -22.03 12.62
CA ASN A 45 5.92 -22.15 13.94
C ASN A 45 4.39 -22.37 13.91
N LYS A 46 3.80 -22.55 12.71
CA LYS A 46 2.33 -22.58 12.50
C LYS A 46 1.60 -21.37 13.09
N THR A 47 2.31 -20.26 13.27
CA THR A 47 1.77 -19.03 13.82
C THR A 47 0.98 -18.28 12.75
N LYS A 48 -0.21 -17.80 13.12
CA LYS A 48 -1.05 -16.96 12.27
C LYS A 48 -0.86 -15.50 12.68
N VAL A 49 -0.38 -14.67 11.76
CA VAL A 49 -0.27 -13.23 11.96
C VAL A 49 -1.48 -12.54 11.34
N THR A 50 -2.09 -11.62 12.09
CA THR A 50 -3.25 -10.87 11.61
C THR A 50 -2.81 -9.62 10.84
N CYS A 51 -3.72 -9.08 10.02
CA CYS A 51 -3.47 -7.82 9.32
C CYS A 51 -3.18 -6.67 10.30
N TYR A 52 -3.86 -6.64 11.46
CA TYR A 52 -3.67 -5.60 12.47
C TYR A 52 -2.28 -5.64 13.12
N ASP A 53 -1.69 -6.82 13.26
CA ASP A 53 -0.32 -6.96 13.76
C ASP A 53 0.67 -6.35 12.77
N GLN A 54 0.50 -6.64 11.47
CA GLN A 54 1.36 -6.12 10.41
C GLN A 54 1.21 -4.60 10.23
N ILE A 55 -0.01 -4.07 10.37
CA ILE A 55 -0.26 -2.61 10.32
C ILE A 55 0.56 -1.87 11.40
N LYS A 56 0.70 -2.45 12.61
CA LYS A 56 1.50 -1.85 13.69
C LYS A 56 3.00 -1.83 13.39
N GLU A 57 3.48 -2.68 12.49
CA GLU A 57 4.88 -2.74 12.08
C GLU A 57 5.22 -1.75 10.95
N ILE A 58 4.21 -1.27 10.20
CA ILE A 58 4.39 -0.29 9.11
C ILE A 58 5.19 0.96 9.55
N PRO A 59 4.95 1.59 10.72
CA PRO A 59 5.75 2.73 11.16
C PRO A 59 7.24 2.41 11.33
N LYS A 60 7.58 1.19 11.76
CA LYS A 60 8.99 0.75 11.86
C LYS A 60 9.55 0.51 10.46
N LEU A 61 8.80 -0.18 9.60
CA LEU A 61 9.19 -0.44 8.21
C LEU A 61 9.39 0.85 7.40
N LYS A 62 8.63 1.92 7.68
CA LYS A 62 8.83 3.25 7.10
C LYS A 62 10.13 3.94 7.55
N LYS A 63 10.73 3.53 8.67
CA LYS A 63 12.07 3.99 9.08
C LYS A 63 13.16 3.28 8.28
N GLU A 64 12.99 1.99 8.03
CA GLU A 64 13.93 1.15 7.28
C GLU A 64 13.86 1.43 5.77
N LYS A 65 12.65 1.59 5.22
CA LYS A 65 12.39 1.94 3.82
C LYS A 65 11.65 3.28 3.73
N PRO A 66 12.38 4.41 3.70
CA PRO A 66 11.78 5.75 3.72
C PRO A 66 10.89 6.05 2.51
N GLU A 67 11.09 5.37 1.38
CA GLU A 67 10.26 5.47 0.17
C GLU A 67 8.78 5.19 0.45
N LEU A 68 8.46 4.32 1.43
CA LEU A 68 7.09 4.02 1.82
C LEU A 68 6.34 5.22 2.42
N ARG A 69 7.03 6.32 2.73
CA ARG A 69 6.40 7.58 3.15
C ARG A 69 5.76 8.36 1.99
N LYS A 70 6.13 8.06 0.75
CA LYS A 70 5.55 8.70 -0.44
C LYS A 70 4.08 8.31 -0.63
N VAL A 71 3.71 7.09 -0.21
CA VAL A 71 2.34 6.59 -0.31
C VAL A 71 1.52 7.05 0.90
N TYR A 72 0.35 7.60 0.62
CA TYR A 72 -0.63 7.94 1.65
C TYR A 72 -1.14 6.69 2.36
N SER A 73 -1.17 6.72 3.70
CA SER A 73 -1.90 5.73 4.49
C SER A 73 -3.33 6.20 4.70
N GLN A 74 -4.28 5.29 4.57
CA GLN A 74 -5.63 5.52 5.07
C GLN A 74 -5.56 5.55 6.60
N THR A 75 -5.88 6.70 7.20
CA THR A 75 -6.01 6.90 8.65
C THR A 75 -7.31 6.35 9.18
#